data_AF-A0A6I9PLR7-F1
#
_entry.id   AF-A0A6I9PLR7-F1
#
_cell.length_a   1.000
_cell.length_b   1.000
_cell.length_c   1.000
_cell.angle_alpha   90.00
_cell.angle_beta   90.00
_cell.angle_gamma   90.00
#
_symmetry.space_group_name_H-M   'P 1'
#
loop_
_entity.id
_entity.type
_entity.pdbx_description
1 polymer ?
#
loop_
_entity_poly.entity_id
_entity_poly.type
_entity_poly.pdbx_seq_one_letter_code
_entity_poly.pdbx_strand_id
1 'polypeptide(L)'
;MVKSANMNGLLDSDSDSLTDCQQKVKARLHEIMQRSQEFTEDDYLKLAPTSSPSLVNSMKIIQNPVKTCDKVYALIQSLNSQIRKRLEDPKSADLQLYHSETLELMLQRWSKLERDFRMKNGRYDISKIPDIYDCIKYDSQHNASLGLEDTLELFRLSRALADIVIPQVNEDQTQLCSSPQGLSGHFITSSWCFYQFRIRQSSMRKQTQNGKNHVISSK
;
A
#
# COMPACT_ATOMS: atom_id res chain seq x y z
N MET A 1 33.07 -48.30 -1.96
CA MET A 1 31.74 -47.68 -1.78
C MET A 1 31.76 -46.87 -0.51
N VAL A 2 31.88 -45.55 -0.63
CA VAL A 2 31.92 -44.63 0.52
C VAL A 2 30.54 -43.97 0.66
N LYS A 3 30.08 -43.96 1.92
CA LYS A 3 28.80 -43.47 2.45
C LYS A 3 28.30 -42.18 1.77
N SER A 4 27.05 -42.20 1.31
CA SER A 4 26.30 -40.99 1.01
C SER A 4 26.00 -40.25 2.31
N ALA A 5 26.56 -39.06 2.47
CA ALA A 5 26.19 -38.14 3.53
C ALA A 5 24.75 -37.66 3.27
N ASN A 6 23.84 -38.07 4.15
CA ASN A 6 22.55 -37.45 4.34
C ASN A 6 22.78 -36.07 4.98
N MET A 7 22.53 -34.99 4.24
CA MET A 7 22.52 -33.63 4.76
C MET A 7 21.47 -32.83 3.98
N ASN A 8 20.20 -33.02 4.32
CA ASN A 8 19.12 -32.21 3.75
C ASN A 8 17.96 -32.04 4.75
N GLY A 9 18.28 -31.67 5.98
CA GLY A 9 17.27 -31.43 7.00
C GLY A 9 17.80 -30.57 8.12
N LEU A 10 17.91 -29.25 7.89
CA LEU A 10 18.19 -28.28 8.96
C LEU A 10 18.06 -26.81 8.51
N LEU A 11 17.02 -26.43 7.73
CA LEU A 11 16.76 -25.01 7.47
C LEU A 11 15.27 -24.57 7.42
N ASP A 12 14.29 -25.48 7.50
CA ASP A 12 12.89 -25.08 7.29
C ASP A 12 12.10 -24.76 8.58
N SER A 13 12.62 -25.11 9.77
CA SER A 13 11.83 -25.06 11.01
C SER A 13 11.50 -23.65 11.54
N ASP A 14 12.34 -22.65 11.24
CA ASP A 14 12.13 -21.27 11.72
C ASP A 14 11.44 -20.36 10.68
N SER A 15 11.44 -20.77 9.40
CA SER A 15 10.81 -19.99 8.33
C SER A 15 9.28 -20.15 8.33
N ASP A 16 8.78 -21.32 8.73
CA ASP A 16 7.35 -21.62 8.82
C ASP A 16 6.67 -20.93 10.01
N SER A 17 7.38 -20.79 11.15
CA SER A 17 6.79 -20.19 12.36
C SER A 17 6.64 -18.66 12.27
N LEU A 18 7.61 -17.97 11.64
CA LEU A 18 7.55 -16.52 11.42
C LEU A 18 6.50 -16.15 10.38
N THR A 19 6.36 -16.97 9.33
CA THR A 19 5.32 -16.79 8.31
C THR A 19 3.91 -17.04 8.87
N ASP A 20 3.73 -18.04 9.74
CA ASP A 20 2.46 -18.29 10.44
C ASP A 20 2.05 -17.13 11.37
N CYS A 21 3.00 -16.58 12.13
CA CYS A 21 2.73 -15.42 13.00
C CYS A 21 2.29 -14.20 12.18
N GLN A 22 3.01 -13.89 11.10
CA GLN A 22 2.66 -12.80 10.19
C GLN A 22 1.29 -13.00 9.54
N GLN A 23 0.96 -14.23 9.11
CA GLN A 23 -0.33 -14.56 8.54
C GLN A 23 -1.48 -14.39 9.54
N LYS A 24 -1.30 -14.80 10.80
CA LYS A 24 -2.29 -14.60 11.87
C LYS A 24 -2.51 -13.12 12.17
N VAL A 25 -1.43 -12.33 12.27
CA VAL A 25 -1.52 -10.87 12.48
C VAL A 25 -2.26 -10.22 11.31
N LYS A 26 -1.90 -10.59 10.07
CA LYS A 26 -2.56 -10.09 8.86
C LYS A 26 -4.05 -10.46 8.84
N ALA A 27 -4.41 -11.70 9.14
CA ALA A 27 -5.80 -12.15 9.16
C ALA A 27 -6.62 -11.35 10.19
N ARG A 28 -6.11 -11.21 11.43
CA ARG A 28 -6.75 -10.41 12.48
C ARG A 28 -6.93 -8.96 12.08
N LEU A 29 -5.88 -8.36 11.49
CA LEU A 29 -5.94 -6.98 11.01
C LEU A 29 -6.98 -6.82 9.90
N HIS A 30 -6.98 -7.71 8.92
CA HIS A 30 -7.95 -7.69 7.83
C HIS A 30 -9.38 -7.84 8.36
N GLU A 31 -9.60 -8.64 9.40
CA GLU A 31 -10.90 -8.77 10.04
C GLU A 31 -11.35 -7.44 10.67
N ILE A 32 -10.50 -6.83 11.51
CA ILE A 32 -10.81 -5.57 12.20
C ILE A 32 -11.06 -4.44 11.20
N MET A 33 -10.21 -4.31 10.17
CA MET A 33 -10.30 -3.27 9.15
C MET A 33 -11.55 -3.37 8.25
N GLN A 34 -12.27 -4.49 8.31
CA GLN A 34 -13.49 -4.74 7.53
C GLN A 34 -14.77 -4.52 8.34
N ARG A 35 -14.67 -4.21 9.64
CA ARG A 35 -15.83 -3.93 10.48
C ARG A 35 -16.21 -2.45 10.37
N SER A 36 -17.47 -2.18 10.02
CA SER A 36 -17.99 -0.80 9.93
C SER A 36 -18.44 -0.28 11.30
N GLN A 37 -17.53 -0.31 12.27
CA GLN A 37 -17.73 0.22 13.62
C GLN A 37 -16.51 1.03 14.04
N GLU A 38 -16.66 1.85 15.06
CA GLU A 38 -15.51 2.51 15.67
C GLU A 38 -14.62 1.50 16.39
N PHE A 39 -13.30 1.77 16.43
CA PHE A 39 -12.36 0.94 17.18
C PHE A 39 -12.73 0.90 18.66
N THR A 40 -12.83 -0.32 19.17
CA THR A 40 -13.04 -0.59 20.60
C THR A 40 -11.71 -0.68 21.34
N GLU A 41 -11.73 -0.61 22.67
CA GLU A 41 -10.51 -0.80 23.49
C GLU A 41 -9.81 -2.13 23.20
N ASP A 42 -10.58 -3.20 22.94
CA ASP A 42 -10.05 -4.50 22.55
C ASP A 42 -9.33 -4.45 21.18
N ASP A 43 -9.84 -3.66 20.23
CA ASP A 43 -9.15 -3.44 18.95
C ASP A 43 -7.82 -2.70 19.15
N TYR A 44 -7.75 -1.74 20.07
CA TYR A 44 -6.50 -1.06 20.45
C TYR A 44 -5.49 -2.05 21.05
N LEU A 45 -5.91 -2.93 21.96
CA LEU A 45 -5.04 -3.96 22.53
C LEU A 45 -4.53 -4.95 21.46
N LYS A 46 -5.37 -5.29 20.49
CA LYS A 46 -5.02 -6.22 19.40
C LYS A 46 -4.12 -5.60 18.32
N LEU A 47 -4.32 -4.33 17.98
CA LEU A 47 -3.57 -3.66 16.93
C LEU A 47 -2.31 -2.99 17.47
N ALA A 48 -2.37 -2.39 18.66
CA ALA A 48 -1.30 -1.64 19.28
C ALA A 48 -0.93 -2.20 20.67
N PRO A 49 -0.46 -3.46 20.78
CA PRO A 49 -0.17 -4.09 22.08
C PRO A 49 0.91 -3.34 22.87
N THR A 50 1.84 -2.66 22.19
CA THR A 50 2.89 -1.84 22.81
C THR A 50 2.45 -0.39 23.08
N SER A 51 1.20 -0.04 22.77
CA SER A 51 0.67 1.32 22.90
C SER A 51 1.52 2.39 22.20
N SER A 52 2.15 2.05 21.08
CA SER A 52 2.95 3.00 20.29
C SER A 52 2.16 4.28 19.98
N PRO A 53 2.63 5.47 20.37
CA PRO A 53 1.88 6.71 20.21
C PRO A 53 1.50 7.00 18.74
N SER A 54 2.37 6.66 17.79
CA SER A 54 2.11 6.86 16.37
C SER A 54 0.92 6.01 15.90
N LEU A 55 0.91 4.72 16.23
CA LEU A 55 -0.15 3.80 15.85
C LEU A 55 -1.47 4.15 16.54
N VAL A 56 -1.43 4.48 17.83
CA VAL A 56 -2.62 4.92 18.59
C VAL A 56 -3.21 6.20 17.99
N ASN A 57 -2.37 7.16 17.57
CA ASN A 57 -2.83 8.38 16.90
C ASN A 57 -3.46 8.07 15.55
N SER A 58 -2.88 7.17 14.76
CA SER A 58 -3.46 6.73 13.48
C SER A 58 -4.82 6.05 13.68
N MET A 59 -4.97 5.21 14.71
CA MET A 59 -6.27 4.64 15.09
C MET A 59 -7.29 5.72 15.47
N LYS A 60 -6.88 6.77 16.22
CA LYS A 60 -7.75 7.91 16.56
C LYS A 60 -8.17 8.76 15.37
N ILE A 61 -7.31 8.89 14.36
CA ILE A 61 -7.64 9.59 13.11
C ILE A 61 -8.68 8.81 12.31
N ILE A 62 -8.55 7.48 12.26
CA ILE A 62 -9.42 6.61 11.48
C ILE A 62 -10.77 6.42 12.15
N GLN A 63 -10.79 6.15 13.46
CA GLN A 63 -11.97 5.80 14.27
C GLN A 63 -12.73 4.58 13.73
N ASN A 64 -13.43 4.73 12.61
CA ASN A 64 -14.10 3.66 11.89
C ASN A 64 -13.34 3.37 10.57
N PRO A 65 -12.75 2.17 10.41
CA PRO A 65 -11.90 1.85 9.27
C PRO A 65 -12.68 1.82 7.95
N VAL A 66 -13.92 1.30 7.94
CA VAL A 66 -14.73 1.24 6.71
C VAL A 66 -15.16 2.64 6.26
N LYS A 67 -15.66 3.48 7.18
CA LYS A 67 -16.02 4.87 6.87
C LYS A 67 -14.81 5.68 6.38
N THR A 68 -13.63 5.42 6.94
CA THR A 68 -12.40 6.08 6.45
C THR A 68 -12.01 5.58 5.07
N CYS A 69 -12.15 4.29 4.77
CA CYS A 69 -11.98 3.77 3.42
C CYS A 69 -13.01 4.35 2.44
N ASP A 70 -14.25 4.57 2.85
CA ASP A 70 -15.27 5.27 2.03
C ASP A 70 -14.82 6.69 1.69
N LYS A 71 -14.28 7.43 2.66
CA LYS A 71 -13.70 8.77 2.43
C LYS A 71 -12.51 8.73 1.47
N VAL A 72 -11.56 7.83 1.69
CA VAL A 72 -10.40 7.67 0.80
C VAL A 72 -10.84 7.31 -0.62
N TYR A 73 -11.82 6.41 -0.77
CA TYR A 73 -12.37 6.05 -2.06
C TYR A 73 -13.02 7.25 -2.78
N ALA A 74 -13.85 8.03 -2.06
CA ALA A 74 -14.45 9.23 -2.62
C ALA A 74 -13.40 10.28 -3.05
N LEU A 75 -12.33 10.45 -2.27
CA LEU A 75 -11.20 11.32 -2.61
C LEU A 75 -10.48 10.85 -3.88
N ILE A 76 -10.27 9.53 -4.04
CA ILE A 76 -9.69 8.96 -5.27
C ILE A 76 -10.60 9.19 -6.49
N GLN A 77 -11.92 9.10 -6.32
CA GLN A 77 -12.89 9.40 -7.39
C GLN A 77 -12.86 10.88 -7.78
N SER A 78 -12.81 11.78 -6.80
CA SER A 78 -12.62 13.22 -7.03
C SER A 78 -11.32 13.48 -7.79
N LEU A 79 -10.21 12.89 -7.34
CA LEU A 79 -8.91 13.03 -7.96
C LEU A 79 -8.91 12.58 -9.43
N ASN A 80 -9.48 11.41 -9.73
CA ASN A 80 -9.63 10.93 -11.11
C ASN A 80 -10.46 11.90 -11.96
N SER A 81 -11.53 12.46 -11.41
CA SER A 81 -12.40 13.42 -12.10
C SER A 81 -11.65 14.72 -12.41
N GLN A 82 -10.86 15.22 -11.46
CA GLN A 82 -10.02 16.41 -11.65
C GLN A 82 -8.94 16.18 -12.72
N ILE A 83 -8.32 14.99 -12.77
CA ILE A 83 -7.33 14.65 -13.80
C ILE A 83 -8.00 14.57 -15.18
N ARG A 84 -9.17 13.94 -15.30
CA ARG A 84 -9.95 13.90 -16.55
C ARG A 84 -10.29 15.29 -17.06
N LYS A 85 -10.77 16.17 -16.17
CA LYS A 85 -11.07 17.56 -16.52
C LYS A 85 -9.84 18.32 -17.04
N ARG A 86 -8.66 18.06 -16.48
CA ARG A 86 -7.41 18.66 -16.96
C ARG A 86 -7.00 18.14 -18.34
N LEU A 87 -7.23 16.86 -18.63
CA LEU A 87 -6.98 16.27 -19.95
C LEU A 87 -7.85 16.89 -21.06
N GLU A 88 -8.99 17.46 -20.72
CA GLU A 88 -9.86 18.18 -21.67
C GLU A 88 -9.33 19.58 -22.00
N ASP A 89 -8.42 20.15 -21.19
CA ASP A 89 -7.82 21.47 -21.43
C ASP A 89 -6.67 21.33 -22.44
N PRO A 90 -6.74 21.98 -23.62
CA PRO A 90 -5.66 21.96 -24.61
C PRO A 90 -4.30 22.43 -24.06
N LYS A 91 -4.29 23.26 -23.01
CA LYS A 91 -3.05 23.71 -22.35
C LYS A 91 -2.31 22.60 -21.61
N SER A 92 -3.01 21.51 -21.32
CA SER A 92 -2.45 20.36 -20.61
C SER A 92 -1.85 19.30 -21.54
N ALA A 93 -2.00 19.45 -22.87
CA ALA A 93 -1.53 18.46 -23.84
C ALA A 93 -0.01 18.24 -23.81
N ASP A 94 0.76 19.29 -23.54
CA ASP A 94 2.23 19.23 -23.45
C ASP A 94 2.73 19.18 -21.99
N LEU A 95 1.82 19.05 -21.02
CA LEU A 95 2.19 19.03 -19.60
C LEU A 95 2.95 17.74 -19.28
N GLN A 96 4.21 17.88 -18.89
CA GLN A 96 5.00 16.77 -18.35
C GLN A 96 5.06 16.84 -16.82
N LEU A 97 4.74 15.72 -16.19
CA LEU A 97 4.89 15.51 -14.76
C LEU A 97 6.31 15.04 -14.44
N TYR A 98 6.59 14.84 -13.16
CA TYR A 98 7.89 14.35 -12.72
C TYR A 98 8.27 13.05 -13.42
N HIS A 99 9.54 12.95 -13.85
CA HIS A 99 10.06 11.87 -14.68
C HIS A 99 9.34 11.66 -16.03
N SER A 100 8.83 12.75 -16.62
CA SER A 100 8.16 12.73 -17.92
C SER A 100 6.92 11.81 -17.95
N GLU A 101 6.26 11.62 -16.80
CA GLU A 101 4.94 10.99 -16.74
C GLU A 101 3.92 11.95 -17.39
N THR A 102 3.00 11.43 -18.21
CA THR A 102 1.90 12.23 -18.77
C THR A 102 0.68 12.18 -17.86
N LEU A 103 -0.26 13.12 -18.04
CA LEU A 103 -1.52 13.12 -17.28
C LEU A 103 -2.35 11.84 -17.51
N GLU A 104 -2.28 11.24 -18.71
CA GLU A 104 -2.96 9.97 -19.00
C GLU A 104 -2.37 8.81 -18.19
N LEU A 105 -1.05 8.78 -18.02
CA LEU A 105 -0.39 7.74 -17.20
C LEU A 105 -0.75 7.90 -15.72
N MET A 106 -0.78 9.14 -15.20
CA MET A 106 -1.27 9.44 -13.86
C MET A 106 -2.74 8.99 -13.70
N LEU A 107 -3.60 9.30 -14.67
CA LEU A 107 -5.01 8.86 -14.66
C LEU A 107 -5.12 7.33 -14.66
N GLN A 108 -4.32 6.63 -15.47
CA GLN A 108 -4.30 5.17 -15.50
C GLN A 108 -3.91 4.56 -14.14
N ARG A 109 -2.91 5.14 -13.47
CA ARG A 109 -2.46 4.71 -12.13
C ARG A 109 -3.58 4.89 -11.09
N TRP A 110 -4.16 6.08 -11.02
CA TRP A 110 -5.24 6.38 -10.06
C TRP A 110 -6.52 5.60 -10.35
N SER A 111 -6.94 5.51 -11.62
CA SER A 111 -8.12 4.73 -12.01
C SER A 111 -7.94 3.23 -11.76
N LYS A 112 -6.71 2.70 -11.81
CA LYS A 112 -6.45 1.32 -11.39
C LYS A 112 -6.61 1.17 -9.89
N LEU A 113 -6.00 2.05 -9.09
CA LEU A 113 -6.14 2.00 -7.63
C LEU A 113 -7.60 2.13 -7.19
N GLU A 114 -8.38 2.99 -7.84
CA GLU A 114 -9.82 3.10 -7.60
C GLU A 114 -10.53 1.75 -7.76
N ARG A 115 -10.32 1.07 -8.90
CA ARG A 115 -10.96 -0.22 -9.19
C ARG A 115 -10.46 -1.34 -8.28
N ASP A 116 -9.16 -1.36 -7.99
CA ASP A 116 -8.55 -2.42 -7.20
C ASP A 116 -8.89 -2.26 -5.71
N PHE A 117 -9.13 -1.03 -5.24
CA PHE A 117 -9.40 -0.76 -3.82
C PHE A 117 -10.81 -1.17 -3.39
N ARG A 118 -11.84 -0.96 -4.23
CA ARG A 118 -13.23 -1.36 -3.93
C ARG A 118 -13.59 -2.65 -4.66
N MET A 119 -13.82 -3.71 -3.90
CA MET A 119 -14.21 -5.02 -4.43
C MET A 119 -15.68 -5.02 -4.89
N LYS A 120 -16.04 -5.95 -5.79
CA LYS A 120 -17.40 -6.10 -6.33
C LYS A 120 -18.48 -6.38 -5.26
N ASN A 121 -18.09 -6.95 -4.13
CA ASN A 121 -18.98 -7.23 -3.00
C ASN A 121 -19.19 -6.01 -2.07
N GLY A 122 -18.66 -4.84 -2.44
CA GLY A 122 -18.75 -3.63 -1.62
C GLY A 122 -17.75 -3.57 -0.46
N ARG A 123 -16.81 -4.51 -0.35
CA ARG A 123 -15.73 -4.46 0.65
C ARG A 123 -14.48 -3.80 0.08
N TYR A 124 -13.54 -3.45 0.95
CA TYR A 124 -12.26 -2.87 0.55
C TYR A 124 -11.15 -3.91 0.49
N ASP A 125 -10.31 -3.84 -0.53
CA ASP A 125 -9.04 -4.57 -0.57
C ASP A 125 -7.99 -3.78 0.21
N ILE A 126 -7.88 -4.10 1.50
CA ILE A 126 -6.93 -3.51 2.44
C ILE A 126 -5.47 -3.64 1.94
N SER A 127 -5.16 -4.62 1.09
CA SER A 127 -3.81 -4.77 0.53
C SER A 127 -3.40 -3.65 -0.44
N LYS A 128 -4.34 -2.79 -0.87
CA LYS A 128 -4.05 -1.60 -1.69
C LYS A 128 -3.69 -0.36 -0.89
N ILE A 129 -3.88 -0.34 0.43
CA ILE A 129 -3.60 0.84 1.25
C ILE A 129 -2.13 1.32 1.14
N PRO A 130 -1.10 0.45 1.22
CA PRO A 130 0.28 0.88 1.05
C PRO A 130 0.52 1.56 -0.30
N ASP A 131 -0.08 1.01 -1.35
CA ASP A 131 0.03 1.52 -2.71
C ASP A 131 -0.62 2.90 -2.89
N ILE A 132 -1.77 3.11 -2.26
CA ILE A 132 -2.49 4.38 -2.27
C ILE A 132 -1.66 5.45 -1.55
N TYR A 133 -1.15 5.13 -0.35
CA TYR A 133 -0.30 6.03 0.43
C TYR A 133 0.95 6.43 -0.35
N ASP A 134 1.66 5.48 -0.94
CA ASP A 134 2.87 5.76 -1.72
C ASP A 134 2.57 6.63 -2.95
N CYS A 135 1.45 6.35 -3.65
CA CYS A 135 1.04 7.15 -4.80
C CYS A 135 0.73 8.60 -4.43
N ILE A 136 -0.10 8.83 -3.40
CA ILE A 136 -0.44 10.21 -3.01
C ILE A 136 0.76 10.94 -2.41
N LYS A 137 1.63 10.25 -1.67
CA LYS A 137 2.88 10.82 -1.15
C LYS A 137 3.77 11.31 -2.30
N TYR A 138 3.98 10.47 -3.31
CA TYR A 138 4.77 10.81 -4.49
C TYR A 138 4.16 12.02 -5.22
N ASP A 139 2.86 12.00 -5.50
CA ASP A 139 2.19 13.09 -6.22
C ASP A 139 2.19 14.40 -5.44
N SER A 140 2.02 14.34 -4.11
CA SER A 140 2.07 15.53 -3.25
C SER A 140 3.48 16.14 -3.17
N GLN A 141 4.53 15.34 -3.35
CA GLN A 141 5.92 15.81 -3.29
C GLN A 141 6.42 16.33 -4.64
N HIS A 142 6.03 15.67 -5.73
CA HIS A 142 6.63 15.90 -7.05
C HIS A 142 5.69 16.55 -8.05
N ASN A 143 4.38 16.40 -7.87
CA ASN A 143 3.34 16.87 -8.79
C ASN A 143 2.42 17.91 -8.15
N ALA A 144 2.84 18.54 -7.04
CA ALA A 144 2.05 19.54 -6.32
C ALA A 144 1.65 20.75 -7.19
N SER A 145 2.47 21.09 -8.19
CA SER A 145 2.20 22.17 -9.15
C SER A 145 0.93 21.95 -9.97
N LEU A 146 0.40 20.73 -10.04
CA LEU A 146 -0.88 20.45 -10.66
C LEU A 146 -2.05 21.15 -9.97
N GLY A 147 -1.95 21.44 -8.67
CA GLY A 147 -3.03 22.05 -7.89
C GLY A 147 -4.26 21.15 -7.82
N LEU A 148 -4.06 19.85 -7.57
CA LEU A 148 -5.16 18.91 -7.33
C LEU A 148 -5.71 19.12 -5.91
N GLU A 149 -7.02 19.25 -5.81
CA GLU A 149 -7.74 19.52 -4.57
C GLU A 149 -7.76 18.28 -3.66
N ASP A 150 -7.87 18.50 -2.35
CA ASP A 150 -7.97 17.47 -1.30
C ASP A 150 -6.84 16.43 -1.22
N THR A 151 -5.74 16.65 -1.93
CA THR A 151 -4.54 15.78 -1.90
C THR A 151 -3.95 15.63 -0.50
N LEU A 152 -4.01 16.69 0.31
CA LEU A 152 -3.56 16.67 1.71
C LEU A 152 -4.42 15.76 2.58
N GLU A 153 -5.74 15.80 2.43
CA GLU A 153 -6.64 14.93 3.21
C GLU A 153 -6.50 13.47 2.76
N LEU A 154 -6.37 13.23 1.45
CA LEU A 154 -6.08 11.90 0.92
C LEU A 154 -4.76 11.36 1.47
N PHE A 155 -3.71 12.18 1.52
CA PHE A 155 -2.43 11.82 2.13
C PHE A 155 -2.58 11.51 3.63
N ARG A 156 -3.27 12.37 4.38
CA ARG A 156 -3.46 12.21 5.83
C ARG A 156 -4.17 10.90 6.19
N LEU A 157 -5.30 10.62 5.52
CA LEU A 157 -6.09 9.41 5.77
C LEU A 157 -5.35 8.16 5.29
N SER A 158 -4.74 8.20 4.10
CA SER A 158 -4.00 7.05 3.56
C SER A 158 -2.78 6.69 4.40
N ARG A 159 -2.08 7.71 4.95
CA ARG A 159 -0.98 7.50 5.90
C ARG A 159 -1.47 6.83 7.18
N ALA A 160 -2.54 7.34 7.79
CA ALA A 160 -3.09 6.73 9.01
C ALA A 160 -3.49 5.26 8.78
N LEU A 161 -4.08 4.96 7.62
CA LEU A 161 -4.42 3.58 7.23
C LEU A 161 -3.16 2.73 7.04
N ALA A 162 -2.15 3.25 6.35
CA ALA A 162 -0.90 2.56 6.11
C ALA A 162 -0.14 2.27 7.41
N ASP A 163 -0.17 3.18 8.37
CA ASP A 163 0.48 3.00 9.68
C ASP A 163 -0.10 1.81 10.46
N ILE A 164 -1.39 1.49 10.25
CA ILE A 164 -2.04 0.31 10.82
C ILE A 164 -1.71 -0.94 10.00
N VAL A 165 -1.87 -0.87 8.67
CA VAL A 165 -1.81 -2.03 7.75
C VAL A 165 -0.38 -2.56 7.56
N ILE A 166 0.61 -1.68 7.59
CA ILE A 166 2.01 -2.03 7.48
C ILE A 166 2.52 -2.25 8.90
N PRO A 167 2.89 -3.49 9.29
CA PRO A 167 3.48 -3.73 10.59
C PRO A 167 4.66 -2.79 10.77
N GLN A 168 4.57 -1.91 11.77
CA GLN A 168 5.69 -1.05 12.13
C GLN A 168 6.83 -2.00 12.52
N VAL A 169 7.86 -2.09 11.69
CA VAL A 169 9.09 -2.79 12.04
C VAL A 169 9.78 -1.92 13.10
N ASN A 170 9.26 -1.97 14.32
CA ASN A 170 9.96 -1.46 15.47
C ASN A 170 11.08 -2.47 15.73
N GLU A 171 12.32 -1.99 15.72
CA GLU A 171 13.53 -2.77 15.97
C GLU A 171 13.40 -3.67 17.23
N ASP A 172 12.52 -3.31 18.16
CA ASP A 172 12.22 -4.02 19.40
C ASP A 172 11.56 -5.40 19.23
N GLN A 173 10.88 -5.71 18.11
CA GLN A 173 10.38 -7.08 17.88
C GLN A 173 11.49 -8.05 17.48
N THR A 174 12.65 -7.53 17.06
CA THR A 174 13.86 -8.33 16.81
C THR A 174 14.57 -8.69 18.12
N GLN A 175 14.31 -7.96 19.22
CA GLN A 175 14.97 -8.20 20.51
C GLN A 175 14.39 -9.36 21.31
N LEU A 176 13.19 -9.89 20.98
CA LEU A 176 12.74 -11.15 21.58
C LEU A 176 13.41 -12.39 20.94
N CYS A 177 14.11 -12.24 19.82
CA CYS A 177 14.76 -13.35 19.11
C CYS A 177 16.24 -13.13 18.76
N SER A 178 16.92 -12.14 19.35
CA SER A 178 18.34 -11.88 19.03
C SER A 178 19.22 -11.79 20.26
N SER A 179 20.07 -12.80 20.44
CA SER A 179 21.31 -12.69 21.22
C SER A 179 22.26 -11.65 20.59
N PRO A 180 23.19 -11.05 21.36
CA PRO A 180 23.72 -9.73 21.06
C PRO A 180 24.94 -9.79 20.15
N GLN A 181 24.80 -9.38 18.90
CA GLN A 181 25.91 -8.79 18.12
C GLN A 181 25.34 -7.65 17.27
N GLY A 182 25.57 -6.42 17.74
CA GLY A 182 25.11 -5.22 17.05
C GLY A 182 25.88 -4.97 15.77
N LEU A 183 25.26 -4.25 14.83
CA LEU A 183 25.90 -3.25 13.98
C LEU A 183 24.83 -2.31 13.39
N SER A 184 25.03 -1.03 13.69
CA SER A 184 24.53 0.23 13.13
C SER A 184 23.51 0.20 11.98
N GLY A 185 22.36 0.82 12.25
CA GLY A 185 21.40 1.28 11.26
C GLY A 185 21.83 2.57 10.56
N HIS A 186 21.50 2.64 9.26
CA HIS A 186 21.06 3.79 8.48
C HIS A 186 20.93 3.30 7.01
N PHE A 187 19.87 3.72 6.30
CA PHE A 187 19.56 3.44 4.87
C PHE A 187 18.61 2.27 4.51
N ILE A 188 17.36 2.23 5.00
CA ILE A 188 16.31 1.51 4.25
C ILE A 188 14.94 2.18 4.42
N THR A 189 14.68 3.27 3.70
CA THR A 189 13.28 3.69 3.41
C THR A 189 13.08 4.07 1.94
N SER A 190 14.12 4.57 1.25
CA SER A 190 13.98 5.01 -0.14
C SER A 190 14.13 3.89 -1.20
N SER A 191 14.95 2.87 -0.96
CA SER A 191 15.23 1.84 -1.97
C SER A 191 14.09 0.83 -2.17
N TRP A 192 13.32 0.54 -1.11
CA TRP A 192 12.25 -0.47 -1.17
C TRP A 192 10.99 0.06 -1.89
N CYS A 193 10.66 1.35 -1.69
CA CYS A 193 9.60 2.06 -2.43
C CYS A 193 9.89 2.10 -3.94
N PHE A 194 11.13 2.39 -4.35
CA PHE A 194 11.51 2.44 -5.77
C PHE A 194 11.51 1.04 -6.41
N TYR A 195 11.91 0.01 -5.67
CA TYR A 195 11.94 -1.37 -6.15
C TYR A 195 10.53 -1.94 -6.36
N GLN A 196 9.60 -1.69 -5.43
CA GLN A 196 8.19 -2.06 -5.57
C GLN A 196 7.50 -1.29 -6.71
N PHE A 197 7.75 0.03 -6.84
CA PHE A 197 7.21 0.84 -7.94
C PHE A 197 7.70 0.35 -9.31
N ARG A 198 8.99 -0.01 -9.45
CA ARG A 198 9.57 -0.52 -10.70
C ARG A 198 9.07 -1.93 -11.07
N ILE A 199 8.91 -2.82 -10.08
CA ILE A 199 8.33 -4.15 -10.30
C ILE A 199 6.86 -4.04 -10.69
N ARG A 200 6.12 -3.07 -10.16
CA ARG A 200 4.70 -2.87 -10.44
C ARG A 200 4.41 -2.16 -11.76
N GLN A 201 5.24 -1.20 -12.16
CA GLN A 201 5.24 -0.62 -13.53
C GLN A 201 5.52 -1.70 -14.60
N SER A 202 6.40 -2.65 -14.31
CA SER A 202 6.70 -3.79 -15.20
C SER A 202 5.52 -4.76 -15.30
N SER A 203 4.76 -4.96 -14.22
CA SER A 203 3.54 -5.77 -14.21
C SER A 203 2.37 -5.09 -14.96
N MET A 204 2.24 -3.76 -14.84
CA MET A 204 1.25 -2.95 -15.57
C MET A 204 1.46 -2.98 -17.10
N ARG A 205 2.70 -2.85 -17.57
CA ARG A 205 3.02 -2.92 -19.02
C ARG A 205 2.66 -4.28 -19.63
N LYS A 206 2.80 -5.38 -18.88
CA LYS A 206 2.42 -6.73 -19.32
C LYS A 206 0.90 -6.91 -19.45
N GLN A 207 0.09 -6.27 -18.61
CA GLN A 207 -1.38 -6.33 -18.71
C GLN A 207 -1.93 -5.54 -19.90
N THR A 208 -1.34 -4.39 -20.23
CA THR A 208 -1.72 -3.60 -21.42
C THR A 208 -1.36 -4.25 -22.75
N GLN A 209 -0.33 -5.11 -22.81
CA GLN A 209 0.01 -5.85 -24.02
C GLN A 209 -0.92 -7.05 -24.27
N ASN A 210 -1.36 -7.75 -23.21
CA ASN A 210 -2.31 -8.86 -23.36
C ASN A 210 -3.72 -8.42 -23.81
N GLY A 211 -4.14 -7.19 -23.50
CA GLY A 211 -5.39 -6.62 -24.00
C GLY A 211 -5.41 -6.27 -25.49
N LYS A 212 -4.23 -6.07 -26.11
CA LYS A 212 -4.12 -5.77 -27.56
C LYS A 212 -4.07 -7.04 -28.43
N ASN A 213 -3.58 -8.15 -27.89
CA ASN A 213 -3.53 -9.43 -28.62
C ASN A 213 -4.89 -10.10 -28.76
N HIS A 214 -5.89 -9.76 -27.94
CA HIS A 214 -7.21 -10.38 -28.03
C HIS A 214 -8.12 -9.76 -29.11
N VAL A 215 -7.78 -8.58 -29.64
CA VAL A 215 -8.56 -7.89 -30.69
C VAL A 215 -8.12 -8.31 -32.10
N ILE A 216 -6.96 -8.96 -32.25
CA ILE A 216 -6.43 -9.37 -33.57
C ILE A 216 -6.87 -10.80 -33.96
N SER A 217 -7.40 -11.61 -33.03
CA SER A 217 -7.86 -12.99 -33.30
C SER A 217 -9.37 -13.11 -33.54
N SER A 218 -10.03 -12.04 -33.99
CA SER A 218 -11.44 -12.06 -34.40
C SER A 218 -11.67 -11.19 -35.63
N LYS A 219 -10.94 -11.51 -36.70
CA LYS A 219 -11.26 -11.18 -38.08
C LYS A 219 -10.94 -12.38 -38.96
#